data_AF-A0A1X0RXW0-F1
#
_entry.id   AF-A0A1X0RXW0-F1
#
_cell.length_a   1.000
_cell.length_b   1.000
_cell.length_c   1.000
_cell.angle_alpha   90.00
_cell.angle_beta   90.00
_cell.angle_gamma   90.00
#
_symmetry.space_group_name_H-M   'P 1'
#
loop_
_entity.id
_entity.type
_entity.pdbx_description
1 polymer ?
#
loop_
_entity_poly.entity_id
_entity_poly.type
_entity_poly.pdbx_seq_one_letter_code
_entity_poly.pdbx_strand_id
1 'polypeptide(L)'
;MSTLGSGGGPPIPASYYENFLESLAQIVSKLLTDQETEAVIASIRSFQEKLRRLSSQNLRRLNLEITAAEAEKPSLCRHVGKTCTQNCTRGFIKAFSVAFTVKYLIAILPSLLTGKIIKRPGILKQMAGSGYKGILCAMRHFRKTQDKESDKLNAFVAGCVAGLSLAFDRDKRRRQSVMLYLFTRALQFNGSWLMKQWAERRKAMHPDQVKWDDHLANFLQRHSGVVVMMIANAQLIYAFLFQHDTLPRSYFSFLLTHGGFKNNFGRMAAPAAEAVGLTVNQLVEDQSPITIPNSLTSREFYLQNVSPNIGNMIRPRLHHKYIMCGIQHPHNDSCSGDKVSLFMDEFLRSFKLYAPLNISQACFAKVYIIMLQVLLIFNHVCSCWFMHTMHPTSFA
;
A
#
# COMPACT_ATOMS: atom_id res chain seq x y z
N MET A 1 46.75 10.27 -27.94
CA MET A 1 46.06 9.17 -27.23
C MET A 1 46.75 9.03 -25.87
N SER A 2 46.31 9.72 -24.82
CA SER A 2 45.17 9.41 -23.91
C SER A 2 45.49 8.32 -22.89
N THR A 3 45.84 8.74 -21.66
CA THR A 3 45.58 8.01 -20.40
C THR A 3 45.12 9.02 -19.34
N LEU A 4 43.96 8.74 -18.73
CA LEU A 4 43.31 9.54 -17.69
C LEU A 4 44.04 9.36 -16.34
N GLY A 5 44.27 10.49 -15.66
CA GLY A 5 44.83 10.54 -14.31
C GLY A 5 43.76 10.41 -13.20
N SER A 6 44.11 9.62 -12.19
CA SER A 6 43.50 9.54 -10.87
C SER A 6 43.99 10.71 -10.01
N GLY A 7 43.08 11.55 -9.51
CA GLY A 7 43.40 12.63 -8.58
C GLY A 7 43.30 12.18 -7.11
N GLY A 8 44.44 11.82 -6.52
CA GLY A 8 44.61 11.66 -5.07
C GLY A 8 45.71 12.62 -4.60
N GLY A 9 45.39 13.57 -3.72
CA GLY A 9 46.37 14.48 -3.11
C GLY A 9 47.21 13.77 -2.02
N PRO A 10 48.38 14.33 -1.64
CA PRO A 10 49.34 13.65 -0.79
C PRO A 10 48.90 13.61 0.70
N PRO A 11 49.35 12.60 1.47
CA PRO A 11 49.01 12.47 2.89
C PRO A 11 49.78 13.46 3.77
N ILE A 12 49.08 14.04 4.74
CA ILE A 12 49.60 15.00 5.72
C ILE A 12 50.35 14.24 6.84
N PRO A 13 51.56 14.65 7.27
CA PRO A 13 52.30 13.96 8.32
C PRO A 13 51.65 14.10 9.70
N ALA A 14 51.71 13.04 10.52
CA ALA A 14 51.09 12.98 11.85
C ALA A 14 51.62 14.04 12.85
N SER A 15 52.85 14.54 12.65
CA SER A 15 53.47 15.56 13.50
C SER A 15 52.77 16.93 13.45
N TYR A 16 51.92 17.19 12.45
CA TYR A 16 51.16 18.43 12.36
C TYR A 16 50.01 18.49 13.39
N TYR A 17 49.41 17.34 13.72
CA TYR A 17 48.29 17.28 14.67
C TYR A 17 48.75 17.40 16.13
N GLU A 18 49.90 16.83 16.46
CA GLU A 18 50.44 16.89 17.83
C GLU A 18 50.90 18.31 18.19
N ASN A 19 51.60 18.99 17.29
CA ASN A 19 52.02 20.40 17.51
C ASN A 19 50.83 21.38 17.62
N PHE A 20 49.72 21.08 16.94
CA PHE A 20 48.49 21.87 17.02
C PHE A 20 47.76 21.67 18.36
N LEU A 21 47.68 20.43 18.85
CA LEU A 21 47.05 20.12 20.14
C LEU A 21 47.86 20.65 21.32
N GLU A 22 49.19 20.63 21.24
CA GLU A 22 50.06 21.18 22.28
C GLU A 22 50.00 22.71 22.34
N SER A 23 49.91 23.38 21.17
CA SER A 23 49.67 24.83 21.10
C SER A 23 48.29 25.21 21.64
N LEU A 24 47.26 24.40 21.37
CA LEU A 24 45.92 24.58 21.94
C LEU A 24 45.89 24.38 23.45
N ALA A 25 46.61 23.39 23.98
CA ALA A 25 46.68 23.13 25.42
C ALA A 25 47.38 24.27 26.17
N GLN A 26 48.43 24.86 25.60
CA GLN A 26 49.12 26.01 26.19
C GLN A 26 48.27 27.29 26.16
N ILE A 27 47.48 27.50 25.10
CA ILE A 27 46.53 28.62 25.01
C ILE A 27 45.39 28.45 26.01
N VAL A 28 44.84 27.24 26.14
CA VAL A 28 43.76 26.93 27.09
C VAL A 28 44.26 26.99 28.54
N SER A 29 45.51 26.59 28.80
CA SER A 29 46.13 26.67 30.14
C SER A 29 46.43 28.12 30.56
N LYS A 30 46.77 29.01 29.61
CA LYS A 30 46.97 30.45 29.89
C LYS A 30 45.68 31.27 29.97
N LEU A 31 44.54 30.70 29.60
CA LEU A 31 43.20 31.31 29.71
C LEU A 31 42.47 30.95 31.01
N LEU A 32 43.11 30.20 31.91
CA LEU A 32 42.57 29.80 33.21
C LEU A 32 43.27 30.57 34.34
N THR A 33 42.75 31.74 34.67
CA THR A 33 42.90 32.36 35.99
C THR A 33 41.53 32.47 36.63
N ASP A 34 41.39 31.91 37.84
CA ASP A 34 40.11 31.54 38.45
C ASP A 34 39.15 32.72 38.76
N GLN A 35 39.62 33.98 38.78
CA GLN A 35 38.77 35.14 39.09
C GLN A 35 37.84 35.56 37.93
N GLU A 36 38.30 35.47 36.68
CA GLU A 36 37.51 35.86 35.50
C GLU A 36 36.40 34.83 35.25
N THR A 37 36.66 33.54 35.56
CA THR A 37 35.70 32.44 35.42
C THR A 37 34.48 32.62 36.31
N GLU A 38 34.66 33.06 37.57
CA GLU A 38 33.53 33.32 38.47
C GLU A 38 32.70 34.53 38.02
N ALA A 39 33.34 35.61 37.55
CA ALA A 39 32.66 36.79 37.04
C ALA A 39 31.84 36.48 35.77
N VAL A 40 32.40 35.68 34.86
CA VAL A 40 31.73 35.24 33.63
C VAL A 40 30.59 34.28 33.95
N ILE A 41 30.76 33.32 34.88
CA ILE A 41 29.69 32.41 35.30
C ILE A 41 28.55 33.17 35.98
N ALA A 42 28.85 34.17 36.83
CA ALA A 42 27.85 35.03 37.46
C ALA A 42 27.08 35.87 36.41
N SER A 43 27.78 36.43 35.43
CA SER A 43 27.19 37.17 34.32
C SER A 43 26.27 36.29 33.46
N ILE A 44 26.71 35.08 33.11
CA ILE A 44 25.93 34.09 32.34
C ILE A 44 24.67 33.65 33.10
N ARG A 45 24.77 33.41 34.42
CA ARG A 45 23.59 33.11 35.26
C ARG A 45 22.61 34.29 35.28
N SER A 46 23.10 35.51 35.44
CA SER A 46 22.25 36.72 35.41
C SER A 46 21.55 36.91 34.06
N PHE A 47 22.23 36.56 32.97
CA PHE A 47 21.69 36.62 31.62
C PHE A 47 20.67 35.51 31.35
N GLN A 48 20.93 34.28 31.81
CA GLN A 48 19.95 33.18 31.78
C GLN A 48 18.69 33.53 32.59
N GLU A 49 18.83 34.17 33.75
CA GLU A 49 17.71 34.64 34.58
C GLU A 49 16.85 35.69 33.83
N LYS A 50 17.50 36.67 33.17
CA LYS A 50 16.83 37.69 32.35
C LYS A 50 16.13 37.08 31.14
N LEU A 51 16.77 36.13 30.44
CA LEU A 51 16.14 35.39 29.34
C LEU A 51 14.94 34.56 29.81
N ARG A 52 15.03 33.94 30.98
CA ARG A 52 13.93 33.16 31.57
C ARG A 52 12.74 34.05 31.95
N ARG A 53 12.99 35.27 32.44
CA ARG A 53 11.95 36.28 32.72
C ARG A 53 11.32 36.85 31.45
N LEU A 54 12.11 37.16 30.43
CA LEU A 54 11.59 37.63 29.13
C LEU A 54 10.80 36.52 28.41
N SER A 55 11.29 35.28 28.49
CA SER A 55 10.58 34.10 27.97
C SER A 55 9.24 33.91 28.68
N SER A 56 9.20 33.96 30.01
CA SER A 56 7.95 33.76 30.76
C SER A 56 6.95 34.89 30.57
N GLN A 57 7.40 36.14 30.46
CA GLN A 57 6.53 37.28 30.16
C GLN A 57 5.99 37.21 28.73
N ASN A 58 6.81 36.85 27.74
CA ASN A 58 6.37 36.66 26.36
C ASN A 58 5.42 35.46 26.22
N LEU A 59 5.67 34.34 26.93
CA LEU A 59 4.77 33.18 26.98
C LEU A 59 3.43 33.51 27.64
N ARG A 60 3.44 34.39 28.65
CA ARG A 60 2.24 34.84 29.34
C ARG A 60 1.44 35.80 28.46
N ARG A 61 2.11 36.71 27.74
CA ARG A 61 1.49 37.58 26.75
C ARG A 61 0.92 36.78 25.57
N LEU A 62 1.66 35.81 25.03
CA LEU A 62 1.17 34.89 24.00
C LEU A 62 -0.01 34.06 24.50
N ASN A 63 0.01 33.56 25.74
CA ASN A 63 -1.15 32.89 26.31
C ASN A 63 -2.34 33.84 26.38
N LEU A 64 -2.17 35.09 26.81
CA LEU A 64 -3.27 36.07 26.86
C LEU A 64 -3.79 36.44 25.46
N GLU A 65 -2.92 36.58 24.46
CA GLU A 65 -3.31 36.82 23.07
C GLU A 65 -4.00 35.59 22.45
N ILE A 66 -3.57 34.37 22.79
CA ILE A 66 -4.24 33.12 22.40
C ILE A 66 -5.60 33.00 23.06
N THR A 67 -5.70 33.25 24.37
CA THR A 67 -6.96 33.21 25.13
C THR A 67 -7.94 34.28 24.65
N ALA A 68 -7.45 35.48 24.31
CA ALA A 68 -8.26 36.55 23.72
C ALA A 68 -8.73 36.18 22.29
N ALA A 69 -7.87 35.54 21.49
CA ALA A 69 -8.24 35.04 20.16
C ALA A 69 -9.15 33.78 20.21
N GLU A 70 -9.12 33.02 21.31
CA GLU A 70 -10.03 31.90 21.58
C GLU A 70 -11.43 32.37 21.99
N ALA A 71 -11.54 33.53 22.65
CA ALA A 71 -12.83 34.09 23.08
C ALA A 71 -13.72 34.57 21.91
N GLU A 72 -13.16 34.80 20.71
CA GLU A 72 -13.88 35.42 19.60
C GLU A 72 -14.32 34.44 18.48
N LYS A 73 -13.97 33.14 18.54
CA LYS A 73 -14.31 32.18 17.45
C LYS A 73 -15.29 31.10 17.89
N PRO A 74 -16.56 31.10 17.41
CA PRO A 74 -17.41 29.92 17.53
C PRO A 74 -16.76 28.79 16.71
N SER A 75 -16.22 27.77 17.39
CA SER A 75 -15.36 26.75 16.79
C SER A 75 -16.15 25.68 16.02
N LEU A 76 -16.73 26.09 14.89
CA LEU A 76 -17.42 25.21 13.93
C LEU A 76 -16.55 24.03 13.44
N CYS A 77 -15.23 24.17 13.55
CA CYS A 77 -14.25 23.13 13.22
C CYS A 77 -13.58 22.56 14.49
N ARG A 78 -13.57 21.23 14.62
CA ARG A 78 -13.03 20.48 15.79
C ARG A 78 -11.50 20.51 15.97
N HIS A 79 -10.77 21.43 15.33
CA HIS A 79 -9.31 21.52 15.50
C HIS A 79 -8.96 22.54 16.60
N VAL A 80 -8.12 22.12 17.55
CA VAL A 80 -7.74 22.94 18.71
C VAL A 80 -6.63 23.92 18.34
N GLY A 81 -6.81 25.20 18.65
CA GLY A 81 -5.78 26.26 18.63
C GLY A 81 -5.16 26.60 17.26
N LYS A 82 -5.78 26.23 16.14
CA LYS A 82 -5.21 26.40 14.78
C LYS A 82 -6.25 26.87 13.78
N THR A 83 -5.82 27.53 12.71
CA THR A 83 -6.73 27.87 11.59
C THR A 83 -7.00 26.64 10.72
N CYS A 84 -8.14 26.64 10.01
CA CYS A 84 -8.50 25.54 9.09
C CYS A 84 -7.42 25.29 8.03
N THR A 85 -6.83 26.37 7.51
CA THR A 85 -5.75 26.33 6.51
C THR A 85 -4.50 25.69 7.07
N GLN A 86 -4.05 26.08 8.27
CA GLN A 86 -2.90 25.47 8.94
C GLN A 86 -3.11 23.97 9.22
N ASN A 87 -4.30 23.58 9.66
CA ASN A 87 -4.62 22.17 9.91
C ASN A 87 -4.65 21.34 8.61
N CYS A 88 -5.15 21.91 7.52
CA CYS A 88 -5.15 21.28 6.20
C CYS A 88 -3.71 21.10 5.67
N THR A 89 -2.92 22.18 5.66
CA THR A 89 -1.53 22.17 5.16
C THR A 89 -0.64 21.22 5.95
N ARG A 90 -0.76 21.19 7.29
CA ARG A 90 -0.03 20.20 8.11
C ARG A 90 -0.46 18.76 7.81
N GLY A 91 -1.76 18.55 7.59
CA GLY A 91 -2.28 17.24 7.16
C GLY A 91 -1.71 16.80 5.82
N PHE A 92 -1.66 17.71 4.85
CA PHE A 92 -1.04 17.50 3.54
C PHE A 92 0.43 17.15 3.67
N ILE A 93 1.23 17.99 4.35
CA ILE A 93 2.66 17.77 4.52
C ILE A 93 2.93 16.43 5.21
N LYS A 94 2.20 16.09 6.28
CA LYS A 94 2.35 14.81 6.97
C LYS A 94 2.08 13.63 6.03
N ALA A 95 0.97 13.66 5.30
CA ALA A 95 0.61 12.58 4.37
C ALA A 95 1.60 12.49 3.20
N PHE A 96 2.02 13.63 2.66
CA PHE A 96 3.00 13.73 1.59
C PHE A 96 4.36 13.22 2.01
N SER A 97 4.88 13.63 3.17
CA SER A 97 6.16 13.16 3.71
C SER A 97 6.12 11.65 3.92
N VAL A 98 5.04 11.10 4.51
CA VAL A 98 4.91 9.64 4.69
C VAL A 98 4.89 8.92 3.33
N ALA A 99 4.05 9.36 2.40
CA ALA A 99 3.94 8.73 1.08
C ALA A 99 5.24 8.84 0.28
N PHE A 100 5.93 9.98 0.35
CA PHE A 100 7.20 10.21 -0.30
C PHE A 100 8.30 9.33 0.28
N THR A 101 8.43 9.27 1.61
CA THR A 101 9.40 8.41 2.28
C THR A 101 9.14 6.95 1.93
N VAL A 102 7.90 6.46 2.01
CA VAL A 102 7.55 5.08 1.64
C VAL A 102 7.87 4.80 0.17
N LYS A 103 7.49 5.70 -0.74
CA LYS A 103 7.76 5.55 -2.18
C LYS A 103 9.26 5.56 -2.47
N TYR A 104 10.03 6.41 -1.79
CA TYR A 104 11.47 6.52 -1.93
C TYR A 104 12.17 5.27 -1.40
N LEU A 105 11.74 4.76 -0.24
CA LEU A 105 12.24 3.51 0.34
C LEU A 105 11.94 2.30 -0.58
N ILE A 106 10.73 2.19 -1.13
CA ILE A 106 10.36 1.13 -2.09
C ILE A 106 11.11 1.27 -3.42
N ALA A 107 11.40 2.50 -3.87
CA ALA A 107 12.15 2.72 -5.10
C ALA A 107 13.65 2.44 -4.93
N ILE A 108 14.19 2.71 -3.74
CA ILE A 108 15.61 2.51 -3.44
C ILE A 108 15.90 1.07 -3.05
N LEU A 109 15.00 0.37 -2.35
CA LEU A 109 15.26 -1.00 -1.91
C LEU A 109 15.72 -1.94 -3.04
N PRO A 110 15.07 -1.96 -4.23
CA PRO A 110 15.51 -2.77 -5.36
C PRO A 110 16.82 -2.25 -5.95
N SER A 111 17.02 -0.93 -6.01
CA SER A 111 18.24 -0.29 -6.54
C SER A 111 19.47 -0.50 -5.65
N LEU A 112 19.28 -0.57 -4.33
CA LEU A 112 20.31 -0.90 -3.34
C LEU A 112 20.66 -2.39 -3.41
N LEU A 113 19.65 -3.26 -3.57
CA LEU A 113 19.82 -4.71 -3.74
C LEU A 113 20.47 -5.11 -5.08
N THR A 114 20.29 -4.30 -6.14
CA THR A 114 20.81 -4.59 -7.49
C THR A 114 22.04 -3.77 -7.88
N GLY A 115 22.60 -2.96 -6.97
CA GLY A 115 23.82 -2.17 -7.20
C GLY A 115 23.72 -1.08 -8.27
N LYS A 116 22.53 -0.83 -8.83
CA LYS A 116 22.30 0.15 -9.89
C LYS A 116 21.72 1.42 -9.30
N ILE A 117 22.60 2.22 -8.71
CA ILE A 117 22.28 3.57 -8.25
C ILE A 117 22.38 4.51 -9.45
N ILE A 118 21.28 4.85 -10.14
CA ILE A 118 21.17 6.10 -10.90
C ILE A 118 19.71 6.60 -10.99
N LYS A 119 19.55 7.79 -10.40
CA LYS A 119 18.72 8.97 -10.72
C LYS A 119 17.47 8.80 -11.61
N ARG A 120 16.29 9.05 -11.03
CA ARG A 120 15.10 9.53 -11.75
C ARG A 120 14.52 10.80 -11.07
N PRO A 121 14.72 12.00 -11.63
CA PRO A 121 14.19 13.26 -11.08
C PRO A 121 12.68 13.47 -11.32
N GLY A 122 12.01 12.56 -12.05
CA GLY A 122 10.58 12.66 -12.38
C GLY A 122 9.60 12.34 -11.24
N ILE A 123 10.07 11.97 -10.05
CA ILE A 123 9.23 11.50 -8.93
C ILE A 123 8.40 12.65 -8.30
N LEU A 124 8.77 13.91 -8.57
CA LEU A 124 8.17 15.10 -7.97
C LEU A 124 6.85 15.56 -8.64
N LYS A 125 6.48 15.04 -9.82
CA LYS A 125 5.38 15.61 -10.63
C LYS A 125 3.96 15.08 -10.36
N GLN A 126 3.74 14.27 -9.32
CA GLN A 126 2.39 13.82 -8.96
C GLN A 126 1.94 14.37 -7.62
N MET A 127 1.27 15.52 -7.68
CA MET A 127 0.58 16.15 -6.56
C MET A 127 -0.91 15.80 -6.64
N ALA A 128 -1.40 15.01 -5.70
CA ALA A 128 -2.82 14.92 -5.36
C ALA A 128 -2.89 14.46 -3.90
N GLY A 129 -3.16 15.37 -2.96
CA GLY A 129 -3.05 14.99 -1.56
C GLY A 129 -3.59 15.90 -0.48
N SER A 130 -4.34 16.99 -0.75
CA SER A 130 -4.92 17.82 0.32
C SER A 130 -6.46 17.90 0.31
N GLY A 131 -7.13 17.15 -0.57
CA GLY A 131 -8.58 17.29 -0.77
C GLY A 131 -9.39 16.97 0.49
N TYR A 132 -9.21 15.80 1.11
CA TYR A 132 -10.14 15.31 2.14
C TYR A 132 -10.34 16.26 3.34
N LYS A 133 -9.25 16.72 3.96
CA LYS A 133 -9.34 17.63 5.11
C LYS A 133 -9.83 19.03 4.72
N GLY A 134 -9.41 19.51 3.54
CA GLY A 134 -9.89 20.79 3.00
C GLY A 134 -11.40 20.77 2.75
N ILE A 135 -11.90 19.71 2.10
CA ILE A 135 -13.32 19.52 1.78
C ILE A 135 -14.15 19.35 3.06
N LEU A 136 -13.65 18.59 4.05
CA LEU A 136 -14.31 18.47 5.35
C LEU A 136 -14.47 19.80 6.08
N CYS A 137 -13.40 20.61 6.13
CA CYS A 137 -13.44 21.93 6.75
C CYS A 137 -14.37 22.88 5.98
N ALA A 138 -14.35 22.84 4.64
CA ALA A 138 -15.24 23.63 3.79
C ALA A 138 -16.71 23.26 4.02
N MET A 139 -17.03 21.97 4.09
CA MET A 139 -18.41 21.51 4.30
C MET A 139 -18.95 21.82 5.70
N ARG A 140 -18.10 21.74 6.74
CA ARG A 140 -18.47 22.22 8.08
C ARG A 140 -18.74 23.72 8.06
N HIS A 141 -17.94 24.49 7.33
CA HIS A 141 -18.14 25.94 7.14
C HIS A 141 -19.45 26.28 6.43
N PHE A 142 -19.75 25.61 5.31
CA PHE A 142 -20.97 25.86 4.54
C PHE A 142 -22.24 25.44 5.29
N ARG A 143 -22.22 24.31 6.00
CA ARG A 143 -23.41 23.78 6.68
C ARG A 143 -23.67 24.39 8.06
N LYS A 144 -22.69 25.08 8.66
CA LYS A 144 -22.79 25.72 9.98
C LYS A 144 -23.30 24.80 11.11
N THR A 145 -23.12 23.48 10.96
CA THR A 145 -23.56 22.45 11.92
C THR A 145 -22.40 21.56 12.33
N GLN A 146 -22.34 21.18 13.62
CA GLN A 146 -21.29 20.30 14.19
C GLN A 146 -21.78 18.86 14.47
N ASP A 147 -23.02 18.55 14.11
CA ASP A 147 -23.66 17.27 14.44
C ASP A 147 -22.89 16.07 13.92
N LYS A 148 -22.85 15.01 14.73
CA LYS A 148 -22.12 13.77 14.42
C LYS A 148 -22.66 13.08 13.17
N GLU A 149 -23.97 13.11 12.94
CA GLU A 149 -24.59 12.55 11.73
C GLU A 149 -24.25 13.38 10.49
N SER A 150 -24.34 14.70 10.57
CA SER A 150 -23.90 15.62 9.52
C SER A 150 -22.42 15.44 9.18
N ASP A 151 -21.57 15.18 10.17
CA ASP A 151 -20.14 14.97 9.99
C ASP A 151 -19.82 13.64 9.28
N LYS A 152 -20.61 12.58 9.49
CA LYS A 152 -20.50 11.32 8.73
C LYS A 152 -20.81 11.55 7.25
N LEU A 153 -21.89 12.27 6.95
CA LEU A 153 -22.24 12.63 5.57
C LEU A 153 -21.16 13.54 4.96
N ASN A 154 -20.59 14.46 5.75
CA ASN A 154 -19.50 15.31 5.29
C ASN A 154 -18.24 14.51 4.94
N ALA A 155 -17.89 13.52 5.77
CA ALA A 155 -16.78 12.62 5.50
C ALA A 155 -17.02 11.76 4.24
N PHE A 156 -18.26 11.30 4.02
CA PHE A 156 -18.63 10.56 2.82
C PHE A 156 -18.41 11.40 1.55
N VAL A 157 -18.99 12.60 1.49
CA VAL A 157 -18.84 13.51 0.34
C VAL A 157 -17.38 13.91 0.13
N ALA A 158 -16.64 14.23 1.20
CA ALA A 158 -15.21 14.52 1.12
C ALA A 158 -14.42 13.34 0.56
N GLY A 159 -14.79 12.11 0.94
CA GLY A 159 -14.26 10.87 0.37
C GLY A 159 -14.56 10.72 -1.12
N CYS A 160 -15.80 10.95 -1.55
CA CYS A 160 -16.21 10.88 -2.95
C CYS A 160 -15.45 11.88 -3.83
N VAL A 161 -15.35 13.15 -3.39
CA VAL A 161 -14.64 14.20 -4.12
C VAL A 161 -13.13 13.93 -4.16
N ALA A 162 -12.54 13.44 -3.06
CA ALA A 162 -11.15 13.00 -3.05
C ALA A 162 -10.93 11.77 -3.96
N GLY A 163 -11.88 10.84 -4.03
CA GLY A 163 -11.84 9.70 -4.95
C GLY A 163 -11.90 10.11 -6.42
N LEU A 164 -12.76 11.07 -6.76
CA LEU A 164 -12.86 11.64 -8.12
C LEU A 164 -11.56 12.31 -8.56
N SER A 165 -10.72 12.78 -7.62
CA SER A 165 -9.40 13.34 -7.97
C SER A 165 -8.49 12.33 -8.68
N LEU A 166 -8.71 11.02 -8.48
CA LEU A 166 -7.97 9.96 -9.18
C LEU A 166 -8.35 9.85 -10.66
N ALA A 167 -9.51 10.36 -11.08
CA ALA A 167 -9.88 10.41 -12.50
C ALA A 167 -8.94 11.31 -13.30
N PHE A 168 -8.37 12.34 -12.66
CA PHE A 168 -7.39 13.26 -13.27
C PHE A 168 -5.98 12.67 -13.36
N ASP A 169 -5.79 11.41 -12.97
CA ASP A 169 -4.54 10.70 -13.26
C ASP A 169 -4.34 10.54 -14.77
N ARG A 170 -3.23 11.10 -15.28
CA ARG A 170 -2.84 11.04 -16.69
C ARG A 170 -2.50 9.62 -17.15
N ASP A 171 -1.99 8.78 -16.26
CA ASP A 171 -1.60 7.42 -16.63
C ASP A 171 -2.80 6.47 -16.52
N LYS A 172 -3.31 6.04 -17.68
CA LYS A 172 -4.47 5.13 -17.77
C LYS A 172 -4.23 3.81 -17.06
N ARG A 173 -3.02 3.23 -17.16
CA ARG A 173 -2.70 1.93 -16.54
C ARG A 173 -2.65 2.07 -15.03
N ARG A 174 -1.96 3.10 -14.53
CA ARG A 174 -1.90 3.39 -13.09
C ARG A 174 -3.30 3.64 -12.51
N ARG A 175 -4.10 4.44 -13.20
CA ARG A 175 -5.49 4.74 -12.82
C ARG A 175 -6.33 3.46 -12.73
N GLN A 176 -6.30 2.61 -13.75
CA GLN A 176 -7.05 1.35 -13.76
C GLN A 176 -6.66 0.45 -12.58
N SER A 177 -5.36 0.28 -12.32
CA SER A 177 -4.90 -0.53 -11.20
C SER A 177 -5.35 0.04 -9.85
N VAL A 178 -5.19 1.35 -9.62
CA VAL A 178 -5.62 1.99 -8.37
C VAL A 178 -7.13 1.89 -8.17
N MET A 179 -7.92 2.13 -9.23
CA MET A 179 -9.38 1.98 -9.18
C MET A 179 -9.78 0.55 -8.84
N LEU A 180 -9.15 -0.45 -9.45
CA LEU A 180 -9.44 -1.86 -9.18
C LEU A 180 -9.16 -2.22 -7.71
N TYR A 181 -8.03 -1.77 -7.15
CA TYR A 181 -7.71 -1.99 -5.74
C TYR A 181 -8.67 -1.25 -4.79
N LEU A 182 -9.03 -0.01 -5.09
CA LEU A 182 -9.98 0.75 -4.25
C LEU A 182 -11.39 0.17 -4.33
N PHE A 183 -11.82 -0.27 -5.52
CA PHE A 183 -13.13 -0.87 -5.74
C PHE A 183 -13.29 -2.18 -4.97
N THR A 184 -12.31 -3.08 -5.07
CA THR A 184 -12.34 -4.35 -4.31
C THR A 184 -12.37 -4.12 -2.79
N ARG A 185 -11.60 -3.15 -2.30
CA ARG A 185 -11.65 -2.76 -0.87
C ARG A 185 -12.98 -2.12 -0.48
N ALA A 186 -13.56 -1.30 -1.35
CA ALA A 186 -14.87 -0.72 -1.13
C ALA A 186 -15.95 -1.82 -1.08
N LEU A 187 -15.95 -2.78 -2.00
CA LEU A 187 -16.87 -3.92 -1.97
C LEU A 187 -16.72 -4.75 -0.69
N GLN A 188 -15.49 -5.07 -0.28
CA GLN A 188 -15.23 -5.81 0.95
C GLN A 188 -15.74 -5.06 2.19
N PHE A 189 -15.51 -3.74 2.26
CA PHE A 189 -15.99 -2.90 3.35
C PHE A 189 -17.51 -2.80 3.37
N ASN A 190 -18.14 -2.49 2.23
CA ASN A 190 -19.59 -2.37 2.11
C ASN A 190 -20.29 -3.69 2.42
N GLY A 191 -19.77 -4.82 1.94
CA GLY A 191 -20.29 -6.14 2.28
C GLY A 191 -20.25 -6.38 3.79
N SER A 192 -19.09 -6.16 4.42
CA SER A 192 -18.95 -6.28 5.89
C SER A 192 -19.90 -5.36 6.67
N TRP A 193 -20.04 -4.12 6.22
CA TRP A 193 -20.90 -3.12 6.86
C TRP A 193 -22.38 -3.48 6.72
N LEU A 194 -22.83 -3.88 5.52
CA LEU A 194 -24.21 -4.32 5.27
C LEU A 194 -24.56 -5.53 6.12
N MET A 195 -23.67 -6.54 6.18
CA MET A 195 -23.88 -7.72 7.02
C MET A 195 -23.97 -7.36 8.50
N LYS A 196 -23.14 -6.42 8.97
CA LYS A 196 -23.20 -5.93 10.35
C LYS A 196 -24.51 -5.19 10.64
N GLN A 197 -24.93 -4.29 9.76
CA GLN A 197 -26.20 -3.58 9.91
C GLN A 197 -27.40 -4.53 9.90
N TRP A 198 -27.35 -5.55 9.03
CA TRP A 198 -28.37 -6.60 9.00
C TRP A 198 -28.41 -7.38 10.31
N ALA A 199 -27.26 -7.79 10.85
CA ALA A 199 -27.17 -8.49 12.13
C ALA A 199 -27.69 -7.63 13.31
N GLU A 200 -27.31 -6.35 13.38
CA GLU A 200 -27.79 -5.41 14.40
C GLU A 200 -29.31 -5.20 14.33
N ARG A 201 -29.85 -4.99 13.13
CA ARG A 201 -31.30 -4.82 12.91
C ARG A 201 -32.08 -6.08 13.26
N ARG A 202 -31.50 -7.26 13.02
CA ARG A 202 -32.10 -8.55 13.38
C ARG A 202 -32.14 -8.76 14.90
N LYS A 203 -31.03 -8.52 15.59
CA LYS A 203 -30.97 -8.61 17.05
C LYS A 203 -31.96 -7.66 17.73
N ALA A 204 -32.20 -6.49 17.15
CA ALA A 204 -33.23 -5.56 17.61
C ALA A 204 -34.66 -6.10 17.44
N MET A 205 -34.94 -6.90 16.41
CA MET A 205 -36.26 -7.50 16.18
C MET A 205 -36.51 -8.77 17.00
N HIS A 206 -35.46 -9.50 17.38
CA HIS A 206 -35.55 -10.75 18.16
C HIS A 206 -34.48 -10.78 19.26
N PRO A 207 -34.67 -10.03 20.37
CA PRO A 207 -33.65 -9.91 21.42
C PRO A 207 -33.33 -11.22 22.15
N ASP A 208 -34.32 -12.11 22.31
CA ASP A 208 -34.23 -13.29 23.18
C ASP A 208 -34.20 -14.64 22.45
N GLN A 209 -34.09 -14.65 21.11
CA GLN A 209 -34.06 -15.88 20.32
C GLN A 209 -32.86 -15.89 19.37
N VAL A 210 -31.96 -16.86 19.57
CA VAL A 210 -30.87 -17.14 18.65
C VAL A 210 -31.40 -18.05 17.53
N LYS A 211 -31.49 -17.52 16.31
CA LYS A 211 -31.92 -18.28 15.13
C LYS A 211 -30.70 -18.74 14.32
N TRP A 212 -30.91 -19.70 13.42
CA TRP A 212 -29.86 -20.18 12.51
C TRP A 212 -29.32 -19.05 11.61
N ASP A 213 -30.19 -18.10 11.26
CA ASP A 213 -29.83 -16.90 10.49
C ASP A 213 -28.80 -16.01 11.19
N ASP A 214 -28.76 -15.99 12.54
CA ASP A 214 -27.78 -15.19 13.29
C ASP A 214 -26.37 -15.82 13.22
N HIS A 215 -26.31 -17.16 13.13
CA HIS A 215 -25.07 -17.88 12.87
C HIS A 215 -24.58 -17.59 11.44
N LEU A 216 -25.51 -17.59 10.47
CA LEU A 216 -25.20 -17.22 9.09
C LEU A 216 -24.72 -15.77 8.97
N ALA A 217 -25.35 -14.83 9.70
CA ALA A 217 -24.95 -13.42 9.76
C ALA A 217 -23.52 -13.25 10.28
N ASN A 218 -23.21 -13.87 11.41
CA ASN A 218 -21.88 -13.82 12.00
C ASN A 218 -20.82 -14.49 11.10
N PHE A 219 -21.18 -15.62 10.48
CA PHE A 219 -20.30 -16.31 9.54
C PHE A 219 -20.00 -15.44 8.32
N LEU A 220 -21.02 -14.86 7.68
CA LEU A 220 -20.88 -13.97 6.53
C LEU A 220 -20.14 -12.68 6.88
N GLN A 221 -20.36 -12.10 8.06
CA GLN A 221 -19.63 -10.91 8.51
C GLN A 221 -18.13 -11.23 8.65
N ARG A 222 -17.79 -12.39 9.23
CA ARG A 222 -16.40 -12.81 9.44
C ARG A 222 -15.69 -13.17 8.12
N HIS A 223 -16.43 -13.72 7.16
CA HIS A 223 -15.88 -14.22 5.89
C HIS A 223 -16.26 -13.37 4.67
N SER A 224 -16.77 -12.16 4.86
CA SER A 224 -17.25 -11.29 3.77
C SER A 224 -16.22 -11.09 2.66
N GLY A 225 -14.95 -10.88 3.03
CA GLY A 225 -13.85 -10.74 2.08
C GLY A 225 -13.57 -12.02 1.29
N VAL A 226 -13.72 -13.18 1.93
CA VAL A 226 -13.56 -14.49 1.28
C VAL A 226 -14.68 -14.72 0.29
N VAL A 227 -15.93 -14.43 0.67
CA VAL A 227 -17.10 -14.59 -0.20
C VAL A 227 -16.98 -13.71 -1.44
N VAL A 228 -16.60 -12.43 -1.29
CA VAL A 228 -16.37 -11.52 -2.43
C VAL A 228 -15.27 -12.07 -3.34
N MET A 229 -14.17 -12.59 -2.75
CA MET A 229 -13.09 -13.21 -3.51
C MET A 229 -13.54 -14.48 -4.26
N MET A 230 -14.35 -15.33 -3.62
CA MET A 230 -14.89 -16.55 -4.26
C MET A 230 -15.76 -16.21 -5.47
N ILE A 231 -16.68 -15.23 -5.33
CA ILE A 231 -17.55 -14.81 -6.43
C ILE A 231 -16.72 -14.20 -7.57
N ALA A 232 -15.74 -13.34 -7.25
CA ALA A 232 -14.87 -12.75 -8.25
C ALA A 232 -14.04 -13.82 -9.00
N ASN A 233 -13.50 -14.80 -8.27
CA ASN A 233 -12.75 -15.91 -8.89
C ASN A 233 -13.65 -16.82 -9.73
N ALA A 234 -14.90 -17.06 -9.32
CA ALA A 234 -15.85 -17.83 -10.12
C ALA A 234 -16.12 -17.17 -11.48
N GLN A 235 -16.36 -15.85 -11.48
CA GLN A 235 -16.50 -15.08 -12.72
C GLN A 235 -15.25 -15.13 -13.58
N LEU A 236 -14.08 -15.11 -12.95
CA LEU A 236 -12.80 -15.14 -13.64
C LEU A 236 -12.52 -16.49 -14.30
N ILE A 237 -12.83 -17.59 -13.62
CA ILE A 237 -12.73 -18.96 -14.17
C ILE A 237 -13.72 -19.12 -15.33
N TYR A 238 -14.94 -18.61 -15.19
CA TYR A 238 -15.92 -18.63 -16.27
C TYR A 238 -15.42 -17.87 -17.50
N ALA A 239 -14.97 -16.61 -17.31
CA ALA A 239 -14.39 -15.82 -18.38
C ALA A 239 -13.17 -16.50 -19.02
N PHE A 240 -12.32 -17.15 -18.22
CA PHE A 240 -11.15 -17.87 -18.71
C PHE A 240 -11.48 -19.07 -19.59
N LEU A 241 -12.48 -19.88 -19.21
CA LEU A 241 -12.80 -21.13 -19.91
C LEU A 241 -13.82 -20.95 -21.05
N PHE A 242 -14.79 -20.05 -20.90
CA PHE A 242 -15.91 -19.91 -21.84
C PHE A 242 -15.87 -18.64 -22.67
N GLN A 243 -15.22 -17.57 -22.18
CA GLN A 243 -15.31 -16.24 -22.81
C GLN A 243 -13.99 -15.47 -22.73
N HIS A 244 -12.91 -16.11 -23.17
CA HIS A 244 -11.54 -15.64 -22.99
C HIS A 244 -11.25 -14.29 -23.66
N ASP A 245 -12.00 -13.93 -24.71
CA ASP A 245 -11.92 -12.63 -25.39
C ASP A 245 -12.22 -11.43 -24.48
N THR A 246 -12.94 -11.65 -23.38
CA THR A 246 -13.23 -10.61 -22.39
C THR A 246 -12.01 -10.26 -21.53
N LEU A 247 -11.00 -11.13 -21.51
CA LEU A 247 -9.79 -10.95 -20.70
C LEU A 247 -8.70 -10.22 -21.48
N PRO A 248 -7.95 -9.29 -20.86
CA PRO A 248 -6.76 -8.73 -21.48
C PRO A 248 -5.77 -9.83 -21.85
N ARG A 249 -5.17 -9.78 -23.05
CA ARG A 249 -4.23 -10.81 -23.55
C ARG A 249 -3.09 -11.14 -22.57
N SER A 250 -2.56 -10.13 -21.89
CA SER A 250 -1.52 -10.31 -20.87
C SER A 250 -2.02 -11.11 -19.66
N TYR A 251 -3.27 -10.89 -19.26
CA TYR A 251 -3.90 -11.59 -18.16
C TYR A 251 -4.29 -13.01 -18.54
N PHE A 252 -4.81 -13.22 -19.75
CA PHE A 252 -5.07 -14.56 -20.27
C PHE A 252 -3.79 -15.42 -20.34
N SER A 253 -2.69 -14.86 -20.87
CA SER A 253 -1.38 -15.53 -20.90
C SER A 253 -0.84 -15.86 -19.50
N PHE A 254 -1.09 -14.97 -18.54
CA PHE A 254 -0.80 -15.21 -17.13
C PHE A 254 -1.61 -16.41 -16.60
N LEU A 255 -2.93 -16.45 -16.83
CA LEU A 255 -3.78 -17.56 -16.40
C LEU A 255 -3.41 -18.89 -17.07
N LEU A 256 -3.05 -18.90 -18.35
CA LEU A 256 -2.56 -20.11 -19.02
C LEU A 256 -1.27 -20.66 -18.38
N THR A 257 -0.43 -19.77 -17.86
CA THR A 257 0.80 -20.16 -17.17
C THR A 257 0.49 -20.75 -15.80
N HIS A 258 -0.31 -20.05 -14.99
CA HIS A 258 -0.64 -20.44 -13.62
C HIS A 258 -1.69 -21.56 -13.53
N GLY A 259 -2.49 -21.76 -14.56
CA GLY A 259 -3.47 -22.85 -14.68
C GLY A 259 -2.87 -24.17 -15.17
N GLY A 260 -1.55 -24.24 -15.38
CA GLY A 260 -0.85 -25.46 -15.82
C GLY A 260 -0.93 -25.76 -17.32
N PHE A 261 -1.81 -25.09 -18.07
CA PHE A 261 -1.96 -25.28 -19.52
C PHE A 261 -0.65 -25.07 -20.29
N LYS A 262 0.16 -24.08 -19.91
CA LYS A 262 1.45 -23.82 -20.57
C LYS A 262 2.48 -24.91 -20.31
N ASN A 263 2.45 -25.54 -19.14
CA ASN A 263 3.34 -26.66 -18.82
C ASN A 263 2.90 -27.93 -19.57
N ASN A 264 1.58 -28.15 -19.67
CA ASN A 264 1.01 -29.36 -20.29
C ASN A 264 0.98 -29.29 -21.82
N PHE A 265 0.63 -28.13 -22.40
CA PHE A 265 0.40 -27.97 -23.84
C PHE A 265 1.41 -27.06 -24.54
N GLY A 266 2.31 -26.40 -23.81
CA GLY A 266 3.32 -25.52 -24.40
C GLY A 266 2.70 -24.42 -25.28
N ARG A 267 3.01 -24.43 -26.58
CA ARG A 267 2.46 -23.47 -27.56
C ARG A 267 0.96 -23.67 -27.81
N MET A 268 0.42 -24.85 -27.51
CA MET A 268 -0.99 -25.20 -27.67
C MET A 268 -1.85 -24.84 -26.44
N ALA A 269 -1.29 -24.15 -25.44
CA ALA A 269 -2.02 -23.81 -24.20
C ALA A 269 -3.30 -23.01 -24.44
N ALA A 270 -3.26 -21.99 -25.31
CA ALA A 270 -4.43 -21.17 -25.62
C ALA A 270 -5.53 -21.99 -26.36
N PRO A 271 -5.23 -22.68 -27.47
CA PRO A 271 -6.21 -23.57 -28.12
C PRO A 271 -6.73 -24.68 -27.20
N ALA A 272 -5.90 -25.24 -26.32
CA ALA A 272 -6.33 -26.28 -25.39
C ALA A 272 -7.30 -25.75 -24.33
N ALA A 273 -7.10 -24.52 -23.84
CA ALA A 273 -8.03 -23.88 -22.91
C ALA A 273 -9.37 -23.54 -23.60
N GLU A 274 -9.33 -23.07 -24.84
CA GLU A 274 -10.52 -22.80 -25.66
C GLU A 274 -11.32 -24.09 -25.95
N ALA A 275 -10.63 -25.19 -26.23
CA ALA A 275 -11.25 -26.48 -26.47
C ALA A 275 -12.07 -26.97 -25.25
N VAL A 276 -11.75 -26.54 -24.03
CA VAL A 276 -12.58 -26.86 -22.85
C VAL A 276 -13.98 -26.29 -23.01
N GLY A 277 -14.10 -24.98 -23.28
CA GLY A 277 -15.39 -24.32 -23.45
C GLY A 277 -16.18 -24.90 -24.62
N LEU A 278 -15.53 -25.12 -25.76
CA LEU A 278 -16.15 -25.74 -26.94
C LEU A 278 -16.67 -27.15 -26.65
N THR A 279 -15.85 -28.00 -26.02
CA THR A 279 -16.24 -29.37 -25.69
C THR A 279 -17.40 -29.39 -24.69
N VAL A 280 -17.39 -28.52 -23.67
CA VAL A 280 -18.50 -28.43 -22.71
C VAL A 280 -19.80 -28.00 -23.41
N ASN A 281 -19.74 -26.96 -24.26
CA ASN A 281 -20.90 -26.47 -24.97
C ASN A 281 -21.49 -27.53 -25.91
N GLN A 282 -20.63 -28.26 -26.64
CA GLN A 282 -21.04 -29.38 -27.49
C GLN A 282 -21.71 -30.51 -26.68
N LEU A 283 -21.13 -30.91 -25.55
CA LEU A 283 -21.73 -31.94 -24.69
C LEU A 283 -23.12 -31.55 -24.17
N VAL A 284 -23.33 -30.26 -23.90
CA VAL A 284 -24.64 -29.74 -23.47
C VAL A 284 -25.64 -29.72 -24.63
N GLU A 285 -25.20 -29.32 -25.83
CA GLU A 285 -26.05 -29.27 -27.03
C GLU A 285 -26.45 -30.67 -27.51
N ASP A 286 -25.49 -31.61 -27.56
CA ASP A 286 -25.67 -32.98 -28.03
C ASP A 286 -26.27 -33.91 -26.97
N GLN A 287 -26.42 -33.44 -25.73
CA GLN A 287 -26.79 -34.26 -24.55
C GLN A 287 -25.94 -35.54 -24.40
N SER A 288 -24.68 -35.45 -24.84
CA SER A 288 -23.76 -36.57 -24.87
C SER A 288 -23.18 -36.88 -23.49
N PRO A 289 -22.82 -38.14 -23.21
CA PRO A 289 -22.23 -38.51 -21.93
C PRO A 289 -20.88 -37.81 -21.72
N ILE A 290 -20.65 -37.29 -20.52
CA ILE A 290 -19.39 -36.63 -20.11
C ILE A 290 -18.20 -37.60 -19.98
N THR A 291 -18.45 -38.91 -20.11
CA THR A 291 -17.48 -39.98 -19.87
C THR A 291 -16.89 -40.51 -21.17
N ILE A 292 -15.62 -40.86 -21.13
CA ILE A 292 -14.96 -41.55 -22.25
C ILE A 292 -15.36 -43.04 -22.22
N PRO A 293 -15.74 -43.65 -23.34
CA PRO A 293 -16.02 -45.08 -23.40
C PRO A 293 -14.81 -45.92 -22.95
N ASN A 294 -15.05 -46.96 -22.15
CA ASN A 294 -13.98 -47.83 -21.61
C ASN A 294 -13.17 -48.57 -22.70
N SER A 295 -13.71 -48.68 -23.92
CA SER A 295 -13.05 -49.32 -25.06
C SER A 295 -11.99 -48.41 -25.72
N LEU A 296 -12.02 -47.11 -25.46
CA LEU A 296 -11.14 -46.13 -26.08
C LEU A 296 -10.15 -45.56 -25.07
N THR A 297 -8.91 -45.35 -25.50
CA THR A 297 -7.98 -44.50 -24.75
C THR A 297 -8.41 -43.04 -24.86
N SER A 298 -8.01 -42.21 -23.89
CA SER A 298 -8.29 -40.77 -23.97
C SER A 298 -7.69 -40.16 -25.23
N ARG A 299 -6.50 -40.61 -25.64
CA ARG A 299 -5.88 -40.14 -26.88
C ARG A 299 -6.76 -40.42 -28.10
N GLU A 300 -7.23 -41.64 -28.28
CA GLU A 300 -8.07 -42.02 -29.43
C GLU A 300 -9.38 -41.25 -29.45
N PHE A 301 -10.03 -41.11 -28.29
CA PHE A 301 -11.25 -40.32 -28.18
C PHE A 301 -11.03 -38.86 -28.61
N TYR A 302 -9.94 -38.25 -28.17
CA TYR A 302 -9.61 -36.85 -28.50
C TYR A 302 -9.22 -36.65 -29.95
N LEU A 303 -8.52 -37.61 -30.56
CA LEU A 303 -8.16 -37.58 -31.98
C LEU A 303 -9.41 -37.63 -32.87
N GLN A 304 -10.46 -38.34 -32.44
CA GLN A 304 -11.70 -38.53 -33.21
C GLN A 304 -12.73 -37.41 -32.97
N ASN A 305 -12.91 -36.96 -31.73
CA ASN A 305 -14.07 -36.14 -31.34
C ASN A 305 -13.74 -34.71 -30.91
N VAL A 306 -12.47 -34.36 -30.64
CA VAL A 306 -12.10 -33.02 -30.13
C VAL A 306 -11.15 -32.30 -31.08
N SER A 307 -9.92 -32.79 -31.21
CA SER A 307 -8.92 -32.21 -32.10
C SER A 307 -7.72 -33.14 -32.23
N PRO A 308 -7.24 -33.43 -33.46
CA PRO A 308 -6.02 -34.21 -33.66
C PRO A 308 -4.79 -33.61 -32.96
N ASN A 309 -4.70 -32.28 -32.92
CA ASN A 309 -3.56 -31.58 -32.32
C ASN A 309 -3.53 -31.74 -30.79
N ILE A 310 -4.70 -31.68 -30.13
CA ILE A 310 -4.80 -31.88 -28.68
C ILE A 310 -4.63 -33.36 -28.33
N GLY A 311 -5.25 -34.26 -29.10
CA GLY A 311 -5.13 -35.70 -28.90
C GLY A 311 -3.68 -36.19 -28.96
N ASN A 312 -2.85 -35.62 -29.85
CA ASN A 312 -1.42 -35.95 -29.93
C ASN A 312 -0.59 -35.53 -28.73
N MET A 313 -1.09 -34.65 -27.87
CA MET A 313 -0.42 -34.23 -26.64
C MET A 313 -0.75 -35.13 -25.44
N ILE A 314 -1.78 -35.97 -25.55
CA ILE A 314 -2.18 -36.90 -24.50
C ILE A 314 -1.27 -38.13 -24.54
N ARG A 315 -0.80 -38.58 -23.37
CA ARG A 315 0.07 -39.76 -23.27
C ARG A 315 -0.62 -41.00 -23.88
N PRO A 316 0.09 -41.82 -24.67
CA PRO A 316 -0.45 -43.08 -25.19
C PRO A 316 -0.88 -44.04 -24.06
N ARG A 317 -1.95 -44.81 -24.28
CA ARG A 317 -2.52 -45.82 -23.33
C ARG A 317 -3.10 -45.26 -22.04
N LEU A 318 -3.28 -43.95 -21.93
CA LEU A 318 -3.91 -43.33 -20.78
C LEU A 318 -5.42 -43.27 -20.99
N HIS A 319 -6.19 -43.73 -20.00
CA HIS A 319 -7.65 -43.68 -20.02
C HIS A 319 -8.15 -42.87 -18.82
N HIS A 320 -8.82 -41.77 -19.13
CA HIS A 320 -9.55 -40.96 -18.18
C HIS A 320 -11.04 -41.30 -18.21
N LYS A 321 -11.66 -41.39 -17.03
CA LYS A 321 -13.11 -41.61 -16.93
C LYS A 321 -13.92 -40.48 -17.57
N TYR A 322 -13.49 -39.23 -17.41
CA TYR A 322 -14.19 -38.05 -17.91
C TYR A 322 -13.40 -37.39 -19.03
N ILE A 323 -14.12 -36.84 -20.01
CA ILE A 323 -13.51 -36.14 -21.15
C ILE A 323 -12.60 -35.03 -20.61
N MET A 324 -13.11 -34.15 -19.74
CA MET A 324 -12.37 -32.99 -19.20
C MET A 324 -11.04 -33.33 -18.49
N CYS A 325 -10.91 -34.52 -17.91
CA CYS A 325 -9.65 -34.97 -17.31
C CYS A 325 -8.53 -35.05 -18.36
N GLY A 326 -8.85 -35.48 -19.59
CA GLY A 326 -7.92 -35.57 -20.71
C GLY A 326 -7.31 -34.24 -21.12
N ILE A 327 -8.08 -33.14 -21.06
CA ILE A 327 -7.53 -31.79 -21.30
C ILE A 327 -6.81 -31.26 -20.06
N GLN A 328 -7.31 -31.52 -18.86
CA GLN A 328 -6.72 -30.90 -17.67
C GLN A 328 -5.36 -31.49 -17.30
N HIS A 329 -5.16 -32.80 -17.45
CA HIS A 329 -3.94 -33.50 -17.06
C HIS A 329 -3.54 -34.58 -18.08
N PRO A 330 -3.08 -34.19 -19.28
CA PRO A 330 -2.85 -35.11 -20.40
C PRO A 330 -1.74 -36.16 -20.16
N HIS A 331 -0.91 -35.97 -19.14
CA HIS A 331 0.24 -36.83 -18.84
C HIS A 331 0.06 -37.74 -17.62
N ASN A 332 -0.98 -37.48 -16.81
CA ASN A 332 -1.18 -38.09 -15.50
C ASN A 332 -2.54 -38.81 -15.46
N ASP A 333 -2.57 -39.98 -14.84
CA ASP A 333 -3.78 -40.79 -14.66
C ASP A 333 -4.66 -40.28 -13.51
N SER A 334 -4.04 -39.68 -12.50
CA SER A 334 -4.70 -39.19 -11.29
C SER A 334 -4.93 -37.68 -11.31
N CYS A 335 -6.19 -37.27 -11.12
CA CYS A 335 -6.55 -35.85 -10.98
C CYS A 335 -5.85 -35.22 -9.78
N SER A 336 -5.89 -35.90 -8.63
CA SER A 336 -5.34 -35.36 -7.38
C SER A 336 -3.81 -35.20 -7.45
N GLY A 337 -3.11 -36.16 -8.05
CA GLY A 337 -1.65 -36.10 -8.22
C GLY A 337 -1.22 -34.92 -9.07
N ASP A 338 -1.88 -34.73 -10.22
CA ASP A 338 -1.61 -33.60 -11.11
C ASP A 338 -1.88 -32.24 -10.43
N LYS A 339 -3.02 -32.10 -9.74
CA LYS A 339 -3.37 -30.85 -9.05
C LYS A 339 -2.43 -30.54 -7.87
N VAL A 340 -1.99 -31.55 -7.13
CA VAL A 340 -1.01 -31.37 -6.05
C VAL A 340 0.34 -30.93 -6.62
N SER A 341 0.79 -31.54 -7.71
CA SER A 341 2.03 -31.13 -8.39
C SER A 341 1.93 -29.67 -8.87
N LEU A 342 0.84 -29.32 -9.56
CA LEU A 342 0.59 -27.96 -10.03
C LEU A 342 0.57 -26.96 -8.87
N PHE A 343 -0.10 -27.31 -7.77
CA PHE A 343 -0.13 -26.47 -6.57
C PHE A 343 1.27 -26.26 -5.99
N MET A 344 2.09 -27.31 -5.90
CA MET A 344 3.44 -27.19 -5.35
C MET A 344 4.36 -26.34 -6.24
N ASP A 345 4.28 -26.52 -7.56
CA ASP A 345 5.04 -25.71 -8.52
C ASP A 345 4.69 -24.22 -8.41
N GLU A 346 3.39 -23.92 -8.35
CA GLU A 346 2.91 -22.55 -8.25
C GLU A 346 3.10 -21.94 -6.86
N PHE A 347 3.02 -22.76 -5.80
CA PHE A 347 3.37 -22.36 -4.44
C PHE A 347 4.84 -21.96 -4.36
N LEU A 348 5.76 -22.78 -4.90
CA LEU A 348 7.19 -22.48 -4.92
C LEU A 348 7.50 -21.23 -5.74
N ARG A 349 6.85 -21.06 -6.90
CA ARG A 349 6.99 -19.85 -7.72
C ARG A 349 6.48 -18.61 -6.99
N SER A 350 5.31 -18.70 -6.37
CA SER A 350 4.71 -17.62 -5.58
C SER A 350 5.57 -17.29 -4.36
N PHE A 351 6.06 -18.30 -3.65
CA PHE A 351 6.94 -18.14 -2.50
C PHE A 351 8.21 -17.37 -2.86
N LYS A 352 8.86 -17.69 -3.98
CA LYS A 352 10.05 -16.96 -4.46
C LYS A 352 9.78 -15.49 -4.73
N LEU A 353 8.57 -15.13 -5.17
CA LEU A 353 8.19 -13.74 -5.46
C LEU A 353 7.74 -12.98 -4.19
N TYR A 354 6.87 -13.60 -3.39
CA TYR A 354 6.22 -12.95 -2.26
C TYR A 354 7.03 -13.01 -0.97
N ALA A 355 7.90 -14.01 -0.77
CA ALA A 355 8.71 -14.08 0.45
C ALA A 355 9.65 -12.86 0.58
N PRO A 356 10.41 -12.43 -0.46
CA PRO A 356 11.21 -11.22 -0.36
C PRO A 356 10.37 -9.95 -0.12
N LEU A 357 9.20 -9.87 -0.74
CA LEU A 357 8.28 -8.73 -0.58
C LEU A 357 7.69 -8.67 0.84
N ASN A 358 7.24 -9.80 1.39
CA ASN A 358 6.65 -9.85 2.73
C ASN A 358 7.72 -9.69 3.82
N ILE A 359 8.91 -10.26 3.62
CA ILE A 359 10.05 -10.08 4.55
C ILE A 359 10.49 -8.62 4.53
N SER A 360 10.64 -8.01 3.35
CA SER A 360 10.96 -6.57 3.27
C SER A 360 9.87 -5.71 3.91
N GLN A 361 8.58 -5.99 3.68
CA GLN A 361 7.48 -5.26 4.35
C GLN A 361 7.50 -5.43 5.87
N ALA A 362 7.78 -6.62 6.39
CA ALA A 362 7.90 -6.87 7.83
C ALA A 362 9.09 -6.12 8.45
N CYS A 363 10.24 -6.11 7.76
CA CYS A 363 11.40 -5.30 8.13
C CYS A 363 11.07 -3.80 8.07
N PHE A 364 10.36 -3.34 7.03
CA PHE A 364 9.94 -1.96 6.88
C PHE A 364 8.90 -1.53 7.90
N ALA A 365 7.99 -2.40 8.35
CA ALA A 365 7.04 -2.08 9.41
C ALA A 365 7.77 -1.79 10.73
N LYS A 366 8.83 -2.55 11.04
CA LYS A 366 9.71 -2.26 12.19
C LYS A 366 10.45 -0.92 12.00
N VAL A 367 11.00 -0.67 10.81
CA VAL A 367 11.64 0.62 10.49
C VAL A 367 10.63 1.78 10.51
N TYR A 368 9.37 1.55 10.13
CA TYR A 368 8.30 2.54 10.15
C TYR A 368 7.91 2.91 11.58
N ILE A 369 7.85 1.93 12.49
CA ILE A 369 7.66 2.19 13.93
C ILE A 369 8.81 3.03 14.48
N ILE A 370 10.06 2.67 14.14
CA ILE A 370 11.27 3.42 14.56
C ILE A 370 11.26 4.83 13.95
N MET A 371 10.93 4.98 12.67
CA MET A 371 10.82 6.28 12.00
C MET A 371 9.68 7.12 12.56
N LEU A 372 8.54 6.52 12.93
CA LEU A 372 7.44 7.24 13.56
C LEU A 372 7.86 7.75 14.95
N GLN A 373 8.64 6.96 15.70
CA GLN A 373 9.25 7.39 16.97
C GLN A 373 10.26 8.52 16.75
N VAL A 374 11.11 8.44 15.73
CA VAL A 374 12.04 9.53 15.35
C VAL A 374 11.30 10.79 14.89
N LEU A 375 10.19 10.67 14.15
CA LEU A 375 9.34 11.81 13.73
C LEU A 375 8.52 12.42 14.87
N LEU A 376 8.22 11.64 15.91
CA LEU A 376 7.66 12.14 17.17
C LEU A 376 8.72 12.96 17.93
N ILE A 377 9.97 12.47 17.97
CA ILE A 377 11.12 13.22 18.51
C ILE A 377 11.37 14.49 17.68
N PHE A 378 11.30 14.41 16.35
CA PHE A 378 11.45 15.56 15.45
C PHE A 378 10.27 16.55 15.56
N ASN A 379 9.04 16.12 15.87
CA ASN A 379 7.95 17.06 16.20
C ASN A 379 8.26 17.86 17.47
N HIS A 380 8.95 17.25 18.44
CA HIS A 380 9.41 17.94 19.64
C HIS A 380 10.50 18.97 19.31
N VAL A 381 11.45 18.62 18.42
CA VAL A 381 12.56 19.50 18.02
C VAL A 381 12.12 20.62 17.05
N CYS A 382 11.29 20.33 16.04
CA CYS A 382 10.77 21.34 15.11
C CYS A 382 9.77 22.30 15.77
N SER A 383 9.03 21.88 16.79
CA SER A 383 8.21 22.82 17.56
C SER A 383 9.07 23.86 18.29
N CYS A 384 10.31 23.51 18.67
CA CYS A 384 11.29 24.46 19.20
C CYS A 384 11.96 25.34 18.12
N TRP A 385 12.20 24.80 16.92
CA TRP A 385 12.93 25.53 15.86
C TRP A 385 12.06 26.53 15.06
N PHE A 386 10.77 26.21 14.85
CA PHE A 386 9.85 27.11 14.14
C PHE A 386 9.41 28.33 14.98
N MET A 387 9.54 28.28 16.31
CA MET A 387 9.37 29.47 17.17
C MET A 387 10.55 30.44 17.09
N HIS A 388 11.73 30.00 16.65
CA HIS A 388 12.94 30.83 16.63
C HIS A 388 13.19 31.57 15.31
N THR A 389 12.46 31.25 14.23
CA THR A 389 12.74 31.74 12.87
C THR A 389 11.70 32.69 12.29
N MET A 390 10.64 33.04 13.02
CA MET A 390 9.75 34.17 12.68
C MET A 390 9.92 35.32 13.68
N HIS A 391 11.09 35.95 13.67
CA HIS A 391 11.19 37.36 14.05
C HIS A 391 11.08 38.16 12.75
N PRO A 392 10.03 38.99 12.55
CA PRO A 392 10.06 39.94 11.45
C PRO A 392 11.16 40.95 11.76
N THR A 393 12.19 40.99 10.92
CA THR A 393 13.09 42.13 10.77
C THR A 393 12.23 43.35 10.46
N SER A 394 12.00 44.19 11.47
CA SER A 394 11.55 45.56 11.26
C SER A 394 12.75 46.35 10.75
N PHE A 395 12.81 46.57 9.44
CA PHE A 395 13.51 47.73 8.90
C PHE A 395 12.46 48.80 8.65
N ALA A 396 12.76 49.99 9.17
CA ALA A 396 12.09 51.24 8.89
C ALA A 396 12.17 51.59 7.40
#